data_AF-A0A1A8LNQ8-F1
#
_entry.id   AF-A0A1A8LNQ8-F1
#
_cell.length_a   1.000
_cell.length_b   1.000
_cell.length_c   1.000
_cell.angle_alpha   90.00
_cell.angle_beta   90.00
_cell.angle_gamma   90.00
#
_symmetry.space_group_name_H-M   'P 1'
#
loop_
_entity.id
_entity.type
_entity.pdbx_description
1 polymer ?
#
loop_
_entity_poly.entity_id
_entity_poly.type
_entity_poly.pdbx_seq_one_letter_code
_entity_poly.pdbx_strand_id
1 'polypeptide(L)' 'RLDTTAKVLPCQHTFCRRCLENIVSSRNELRCPECRILVDCGVDDLPANILLVRLLDGIKQRPQRGSEEAE' A
#
# COMPACT_ATOMS: atom_id res chain seq x y z
N ARG A 1 4.51 -1.33 -6.93
CA ARG A 1 4.03 0.05 -6.70
C ARG A 1 3.04 0.02 -5.55
N LEU A 2 3.00 1.08 -4.74
CA LEU A 2 2.03 1.22 -3.66
C LEU A 2 0.74 1.84 -4.24
N ASP A 3 -0.41 1.29 -3.92
CA ASP A 3 -1.72 1.75 -4.38
C ASP A 3 -2.74 1.77 -3.22
N THR A 4 -4.01 2.05 -3.52
CA THR A 4 -5.07 2.18 -2.51
C THR A 4 -5.41 0.87 -1.80
N THR A 5 -4.89 -0.27 -2.27
CA THR A 5 -5.04 -1.58 -1.63
C THR A 5 -3.93 -1.88 -0.62
N ALA A 6 -2.95 -0.98 -0.49
CA ALA A 6 -1.86 -1.13 0.45
C ALA A 6 -2.36 -1.24 1.89
N LYS A 7 -1.72 -2.14 2.64
CA LYS A 7 -2.10 -2.51 4.00
C LYS A 7 -1.06 -2.03 5.01
N VAL A 8 -1.53 -1.61 6.17
CA VAL A 8 -0.69 -1.18 7.31
C VAL A 8 -0.55 -2.34 8.28
N LEU A 9 0.69 -2.69 8.60
CA LEU A 9 0.99 -3.70 9.62
C LEU A 9 0.92 -3.08 11.02
N PRO A 10 0.76 -3.88 12.10
CA PRO A 10 0.78 -3.38 13.48
C PRO A 10 2.07 -2.62 13.88
N CYS A 11 3.16 -2.85 13.15
CA CYS A 11 4.42 -2.13 13.29
C CYS A 11 4.47 -0.78 12.53
N GLN A 12 3.33 -0.31 12.01
CA GLN A 12 3.16 0.94 11.26
C GLN A 12 3.79 0.99 9.86
N HIS A 13 4.49 -0.05 9.41
CA HIS A 13 4.94 -0.14 8.03
C HIS A 13 3.80 -0.47 7.07
N THR A 14 3.81 0.13 5.88
CA THR A 14 2.78 -0.03 4.85
C THR A 14 3.38 -0.72 3.62
N PHE A 15 2.72 -1.77 3.11
CA PHE A 15 3.15 -2.49 1.91
C PHE A 15 1.98 -2.75 0.96
N CYS A 16 2.32 -3.03 -0.30
CA CYS A 16 1.33 -3.41 -1.30
C CYS A 16 0.69 -4.77 -0.93
N ARG A 17 -0.60 -4.95 -1.21
CA ARG A 17 -1.32 -6.21 -0.90
C ARG A 17 -0.60 -7.43 -1.48
N ARG A 18 -0.27 -7.38 -2.77
CA ARG A 18 0.47 -8.45 -3.49
C ARG A 18 1.79 -8.80 -2.82
N CYS A 19 2.48 -7.82 -2.26
CA CYS A 19 3.76 -8.00 -1.58
C CYS A 19 3.57 -8.86 -0.32
N LEU A 20 2.51 -8.59 0.46
CA LEU A 20 2.17 -9.34 1.67
C LEU A 20 1.68 -10.75 1.34
N GLU A 21 0.82 -10.90 0.33
CA GLU A 21 0.34 -12.22 -0.15
C GLU A 21 1.50 -13.14 -0.58
N ASN A 22 2.50 -12.58 -1.28
CA ASN A 22 3.70 -13.33 -1.66
C ASN A 22 4.53 -13.79 -0.44
N ILE A 23 4.59 -12.99 0.62
CA ILE A 23 5.30 -13.36 1.85
C ILE A 23 4.60 -14.52 2.54
N VAL A 24 3.28 -14.41 2.74
CA VAL A 24 2.49 -15.49 3.35
C VAL A 24 2.61 -16.78 2.54
N SER A 25 2.51 -16.69 1.20
CA SER A 25 2.62 -17.86 0.31
C SER A 25 4.01 -18.53 0.35
N SER A 26 5.08 -17.78 0.65
CA SER A 26 6.44 -18.32 0.64
C SER A 26 6.94 -18.79 2.00
N ARG A 27 6.44 -18.19 3.10
CA ARG A 27 6.94 -18.45 4.46
C ARG A 27 5.90 -19.08 5.38
N ASN A 28 4.65 -19.18 4.95
CA ASN A 28 3.52 -19.66 5.74
C ASN A 28 3.26 -18.82 7.02
N GLU A 29 3.88 -17.64 7.12
CA GLU A 29 3.71 -16.64 8.18
C GLU A 29 3.88 -15.24 7.58
N LEU A 30 3.27 -14.23 8.21
CA LEU A 30 3.41 -12.84 7.82
C LEU A 30 4.36 -12.11 8.77
N ARG A 31 5.56 -11.75 8.29
CA ARG A 31 6.48 -10.87 9.02
C ARG A 31 6.73 -9.58 8.24
N CYS A 32 6.88 -8.48 8.98
CA CYS A 32 7.32 -7.23 8.38
C CYS A 32 8.70 -7.37 7.74
N PRO A 33 8.89 -7.00 6.46
CA PRO A 33 10.20 -7.03 5.79
C PRO A 33 11.25 -6.13 6.45
N GLU A 34 10.83 -5.02 7.06
CA GLU A 34 11.72 -4.00 7.65
C GLU A 34 12.13 -4.35 9.08
N CYS A 35 11.17 -4.64 9.95
CA CYS A 35 11.42 -4.82 11.39
C CYS A 35 11.22 -6.25 11.89
N ARG A 36 10.82 -7.19 11.02
CA ARG A 36 10.62 -8.63 11.31
C ARG A 36 9.57 -8.95 12.38
N ILE A 37 8.77 -7.98 12.78
CA ILE A 37 7.62 -8.18 13.67
C ILE A 37 6.60 -9.12 13.01
N LEU A 38 6.16 -10.12 13.75
CA LEU A 38 5.12 -11.08 13.34
C LEU A 38 3.76 -10.40 13.33
N VAL A 39 2.96 -10.71 12.31
CA VAL A 39 1.60 -10.21 12.14
C VAL A 39 0.66 -11.40 12.30
N ASP A 40 -0.19 -11.34 13.33
CA ASP A 40 -1.06 -12.45 13.75
C ASP A 40 -2.48 -12.34 13.16
N CYS A 41 -2.57 -11.88 11.91
CA CYS A 41 -3.83 -11.77 11.17
C CYS A 41 -3.60 -11.89 9.66
N GLY A 42 -4.67 -12.15 8.91
CA GLY A 42 -4.62 -12.26 7.47
C GLY A 42 -4.35 -10.92 6.79
N VAL A 43 -3.84 -10.95 5.56
CA VAL A 43 -3.63 -9.74 4.74
C VAL A 43 -4.93 -8.96 4.55
N ASP A 44 -6.06 -9.66 4.45
CA ASP A 44 -7.39 -9.08 4.33
C ASP A 44 -7.83 -8.28 5.55
N ASP A 45 -7.46 -8.75 6.75
CA ASP A 45 -7.81 -8.16 8.04
C ASP A 45 -7.01 -6.89 8.36
N LEU A 46 -5.91 -6.66 7.64
CA LEU A 46 -5.11 -5.47 7.83
C LEU A 46 -5.82 -4.21 7.32
N PRO A 47 -5.75 -3.07 8.04
CA PRO A 47 -6.36 -1.83 7.60
C PRO A 47 -5.60 -1.23 6.42
N ALA A 48 -6.31 -0.52 5.55
CA ALA A 48 -5.68 0.34 4.54
C ALA A 48 -5.13 1.62 5.20
N ASN A 49 -4.06 2.16 4.63
CA ASN A 49 -3.55 3.46 5.07
C ASN A 49 -4.42 4.58 4.49
N ILE A 50 -5.42 5.06 5.25
CA ILE A 50 -6.38 6.07 4.78
C ILE A 50 -5.69 7.38 4.36
N LEU A 51 -4.60 7.77 5.04
CA LEU A 51 -3.83 8.95 4.69
C LEU A 51 -3.15 8.77 3.32
N LEU A 52 -2.51 7.62 3.11
CA LEU A 52 -1.92 7.28 1.81
C LEU A 52 -2.98 7.26 0.70
N VAL A 53 -4.14 6.65 0.94
CA VAL A 53 -5.25 6.59 -0.04
C VAL A 53 -5.65 8.01 -0.46
N ARG A 54 -5.90 8.90 0.51
CA ARG A 54 -6.28 10.29 0.24
C ARG A 54 -5.19 11.07 -0.51
N LEU A 55 -3.93 10.87 -0.14
CA LEU A 55 -2.80 11.51 -0.83
C LEU A 55 -2.67 11.02 -2.28
N LEU A 56 -2.78 9.70 -2.50
CA LEU A 56 -2.71 9.12 -3.84
C LEU A 56 -3.89 9.56 -4.73
N ASP A 57 -5.09 9.67 -4.18
CA ASP A 57 -6.27 10.14 -4.92
C ASP A 57 -6.16 11.63 -5.26
N GLY A 58 -5.68 12.47 -4.34
CA GLY A 58 -5.44 13.89 -4.61
C GLY A 58 -4.39 14.13 -5.71
N ILE A 59 -3.34 13.29 -5.76
CA ILE A 59 -2.32 13.36 -6.82
C ILE A 59 -2.90 12.97 -8.19
N LYS A 60 -3.78 11.95 -8.23
CA LYS A 60 -4.45 11.52 -9.48
C LYS A 60 -5.44 12.56 -10.01
N GLN A 61 -6.03 13.37 -9.15
CA GLN A 61 -7.01 14.39 -9.52
C GLN A 61 -6.40 15.69 -10.04
N ARG A 62 -5.06 15.83 -10.11
CA ARG A 62 -4.47 16.99 -10.76
C ARG A 62 -4.68 16.84 -12.27
N PRO A 63 -5.52 17.66 -12.93
CA PRO A 63 -5.59 17.64 -14.37
C PRO A 63 -4.20 18.03 -14.87
N GLN A 64 -3.64 17.23 -15.77
CA GLN A 64 -2.49 17.68 -16.57
C GLN A 64 -2.96 18.90 -17.36
N ARG A 65 -2.77 20.11 -16.81
CA ARG A 65 -2.71 21.33 -17.62
C ARG A 65 -1.33 21.32 -18.30
N GLY A 66 -1.17 20.42 -19.26
CA GLY A 66 -0.11 20.47 -20.25
C GLY A 66 -0.69 21.14 -21.49
N SER A 67 -0.49 22.45 -21.57
CA SER A 67 -0.36 23.25 -22.80
C SER A 67 -0.74 22.58 -24.12
N GLU A 68 -2.01 22.71 -24.52
CA GLU A 68 -2.35 22.92 -25.92
C GLU A 68 -2.17 24.42 -26.18
N GLU A 69 -0.94 24.82 -26.50
CA GLU A 69 -0.70 26.06 -27.24
C GLU A 69 -1.12 25.79 -28.68
N ALA A 70 -2.33 26.24 -29.01
CA ALA A 70 -2.77 26.39 -30.38
C ALA A 70 -2.31 27.76 -30.90
N GLU A 71 -1.86 27.74 -32.15
CA GLU A 71 -1.55 28.84 -33.09
C GLU A 71 -0.12 29.42 -33.08
#